data_AF-A0A3D3I8S5-F1
#
_entry.id   AF-A0A3D3I8S5-F1
#
_cell.length_a   1.000
_cell.length_b   1.000
_cell.length_c   1.000
_cell.angle_alpha   90.00
_cell.angle_beta   90.00
_cell.angle_gamma   90.00
#
_symmetry.space_group_name_H-M   'P 1'
#
loop_
_entity.id
_entity.type
_entity.pdbx_description
1 polymer ?
#
loop_
_entity_poly.entity_id
_entity_poly.type
_entity_poly.pdbx_seq_one_letter_code
_entity_poly.pdbx_strand_id
1 'polypeptide(L)'
;MEDFKEIIKDFKSRAWDSKPFDRMLRIRNESRGDLLPFLKLCLTEVPKGGTFVDAAFSYISEEEFKELIAYAIFEVKCHGWTDAICSVVDYASLQFPLLLIEYLPDLLESRSNTYYEKWAWRKAGGKQVGQLLEIIDSGGRLKNYAWECLVNVRKKTAILKAHELFEKGCPRPQIGFDTYSMESGFVVRDGDARQLYRDNTYHIIFNEEYITELDQGVVDSVNYAALSRRNHPTWAIKGGDVQVYTFGGVSQSSCGSCGGSLHHLIDIPDNLLGNSGLVSLATCLSCLGWEEERLFYKHNSAGVPTPLKINEDHCNPEFKSLPLKRTKIKIVRTPERWEFQDWGLANSRENLNRVLGSPTWIQGAEYPSCPTCNEVMMFCAQLDSNLLLENDQEWLWGSGGICYIFWCASCDVSGVFWQCT
;
A
#
# COMPACT_ATOMS: atom_id res chain seq x y z
N MET A 1 -17.41 -22.86 -22.14
CA MET A 1 -17.13 -22.68 -20.71
C MET A 1 -16.02 -23.64 -20.34
N GLU A 2 -14.87 -23.12 -19.92
CA GLU A 2 -13.68 -23.93 -19.60
C GLU A 2 -13.84 -24.52 -18.19
N ASP A 3 -13.65 -25.83 -18.03
CA ASP A 3 -13.72 -26.48 -16.71
C ASP A 3 -12.51 -26.08 -15.86
N PHE A 4 -12.76 -25.42 -14.72
CA PHE A 4 -11.72 -24.97 -13.80
C PHE A 4 -10.85 -26.11 -13.26
N LYS A 5 -11.35 -27.35 -13.25
CA LYS A 5 -10.57 -28.54 -12.87
C LYS A 5 -9.46 -28.84 -13.89
N GLU A 6 -9.73 -28.65 -15.18
CA GLU A 6 -8.73 -28.85 -16.23
C GLU A 6 -7.65 -27.75 -16.18
N ILE A 7 -7.98 -26.54 -15.73
CA ILE A 7 -6.98 -25.47 -15.48
C ILE A 7 -5.95 -25.94 -14.45
N ILE A 8 -6.41 -26.48 -13.33
CA ILE A 8 -5.55 -26.94 -12.24
C ILE A 8 -4.72 -28.15 -12.67
N LYS A 9 -5.34 -29.12 -13.35
CA LYS A 9 -4.64 -30.29 -13.89
C LYS A 9 -3.54 -29.91 -14.88
N ASP A 10 -3.81 -28.95 -15.76
CA ASP A 10 -2.82 -28.43 -16.70
C ASP A 10 -1.71 -27.65 -15.98
N PHE A 11 -2.05 -26.86 -14.95
CA PHE A 11 -1.04 -26.16 -14.16
C PHE A 11 -0.11 -27.15 -13.43
N LYS A 12 -0.65 -28.23 -12.87
CA LYS A 12 0.16 -29.29 -12.22
C LYS A 12 1.11 -30.00 -13.19
N SER A 13 0.75 -30.10 -14.48
CA SER A 13 1.56 -30.80 -15.49
C SER A 13 2.50 -29.90 -16.27
N ARG A 14 2.10 -28.66 -16.55
CA ARG A 14 2.81 -27.71 -17.43
C ARG A 14 3.19 -26.39 -16.75
N ALA A 15 2.88 -26.23 -15.46
CA ALA A 15 3.12 -25.00 -14.71
C ALA A 15 2.61 -23.76 -15.48
N TRP A 16 3.41 -22.69 -15.55
CA TRP A 16 3.04 -21.43 -16.19
C TRP A 16 2.80 -21.51 -17.70
N ASP A 17 3.33 -22.53 -18.39
CA ASP A 17 3.06 -22.75 -19.82
C ASP A 17 1.58 -23.09 -20.08
N SER A 18 0.85 -23.51 -19.04
CA SER A 18 -0.60 -23.68 -19.10
C SER A 18 -1.39 -22.36 -19.10
N LYS A 19 -0.72 -21.22 -18.95
CA LYS A 19 -1.30 -19.86 -18.87
C LYS A 19 -2.44 -19.75 -17.85
N PRO A 20 -2.22 -20.15 -16.58
CA PRO A 20 -3.28 -20.23 -15.58
C PRO A 20 -3.93 -18.87 -15.27
N PHE A 21 -3.17 -17.77 -15.40
CA PHE A 21 -3.67 -16.42 -15.15
C PHE A 21 -4.70 -16.01 -16.20
N ASP A 22 -4.38 -16.11 -17.48
CA ASP A 22 -5.33 -15.85 -18.59
C ASP A 22 -6.61 -16.69 -18.47
N ARG A 23 -6.45 -17.95 -18.06
CA ARG A 23 -7.55 -18.90 -17.87
C ARG A 23 -8.43 -18.51 -16.69
N MET A 24 -7.85 -18.09 -15.58
CA MET A 24 -8.57 -17.54 -14.43
C MET A 24 -9.35 -16.27 -14.81
N LEU A 25 -8.76 -15.38 -15.61
CA LEU A 25 -9.46 -14.19 -16.11
C LEU A 25 -10.65 -14.54 -17.03
N ARG A 26 -10.58 -15.65 -17.77
CA ARG A 26 -11.74 -16.17 -18.52
C ARG A 26 -12.84 -16.66 -17.59
N ILE A 27 -12.52 -17.38 -16.51
CA ILE A 27 -13.52 -17.74 -15.49
C ILE A 27 -14.19 -16.46 -14.97
N ARG A 28 -13.41 -15.44 -14.58
CA ARG A 28 -13.94 -14.14 -14.12
C ARG A 28 -14.94 -13.54 -15.12
N ASN A 29 -14.61 -13.54 -16.41
CA ASN A 29 -15.41 -12.88 -17.45
C ASN A 29 -16.63 -13.69 -17.91
N GLU A 30 -16.48 -15.01 -18.04
CA GLU A 30 -17.47 -15.87 -18.71
C GLU A 30 -18.27 -16.73 -17.72
N SER A 31 -17.76 -16.94 -16.51
CA SER A 31 -18.26 -17.97 -15.58
C SER A 31 -17.97 -17.61 -14.13
N ARG A 32 -18.23 -16.35 -13.73
CA ARG A 32 -17.88 -15.82 -12.40
C ARG A 32 -18.24 -16.75 -11.25
N GLY A 33 -19.38 -17.44 -11.33
CA GLY A 33 -19.85 -18.39 -10.30
C GLY A 33 -18.87 -19.52 -9.99
N ASP A 34 -17.96 -19.83 -10.93
CA ASP A 34 -16.94 -20.86 -10.76
C ASP A 34 -15.66 -20.36 -10.07
N LEU A 35 -15.50 -19.06 -9.81
CA LEU A 35 -14.30 -18.52 -9.14
C LEU A 35 -14.12 -19.06 -7.72
N LEU A 36 -15.18 -19.11 -6.91
CA LEU A 36 -15.07 -19.64 -5.55
C LEU A 36 -14.79 -21.15 -5.53
N PRO A 37 -15.51 -22.00 -6.30
CA PRO A 37 -15.16 -23.41 -6.47
C PRO A 37 -13.71 -23.62 -6.95
N PHE A 38 -13.25 -22.82 -7.91
CA PHE A 38 -11.87 -22.85 -8.40
C PHE A 38 -10.87 -22.53 -7.28
N LEU A 39 -11.09 -21.46 -6.53
CA LEU A 39 -10.22 -21.06 -5.40
C LEU A 39 -10.14 -22.15 -4.33
N LYS A 40 -11.27 -22.74 -3.94
CA LYS A 40 -11.30 -23.85 -2.97
C LYS A 40 -10.47 -25.04 -3.47
N LEU A 41 -10.62 -25.40 -4.75
CA LEU A 41 -9.84 -26.49 -5.34
C LEU A 41 -8.34 -26.15 -5.41
N CYS A 42 -7.97 -24.89 -5.65
CA CYS A 42 -6.59 -24.45 -5.59
C CYS A 42 -5.97 -24.63 -4.20
N LEU A 43 -6.72 -24.42 -3.11
CA LEU A 43 -6.17 -24.58 -1.75
C LEU A 43 -5.71 -26.02 -1.47
N THR A 44 -6.37 -27.01 -2.07
CA THR A 44 -6.05 -28.44 -1.86
C THR A 44 -5.11 -28.98 -2.93
N GLU A 45 -5.30 -28.60 -4.19
CA GLU A 45 -4.55 -29.17 -5.32
C GLU A 45 -3.29 -28.40 -5.70
N VAL A 46 -3.17 -27.15 -5.24
CA VAL A 46 -2.05 -26.25 -5.52
C VAL A 46 -1.54 -25.63 -4.20
N PRO A 47 -0.97 -26.43 -3.29
CA PRO A 47 -0.62 -25.97 -1.93
C PRO A 47 0.42 -24.84 -1.90
N LYS A 48 1.27 -24.72 -2.93
CA LYS A 48 2.21 -23.60 -3.08
C LYS A 48 1.55 -22.29 -3.53
N GLY A 49 0.25 -22.32 -3.83
CA GLY A 49 -0.49 -21.19 -4.40
C GLY A 49 0.01 -20.81 -5.79
N GLY A 50 -0.03 -19.50 -6.07
CA GLY A 50 0.43 -18.90 -7.31
C GLY A 50 -0.23 -17.56 -7.53
N THR A 51 0.42 -16.65 -8.26
CA THR A 51 -0.07 -15.28 -8.43
C THR A 51 -1.44 -15.19 -9.12
N PHE A 52 -1.85 -16.22 -9.87
CA PHE A 52 -3.21 -16.31 -10.44
C PHE A 52 -4.27 -16.65 -9.39
N VAL A 53 -3.92 -17.41 -8.34
CA VAL A 53 -4.80 -17.67 -7.18
C VAL A 53 -4.93 -16.38 -6.38
N ASP A 54 -3.81 -15.75 -6.08
CA ASP A 54 -3.76 -14.47 -5.36
C ASP A 54 -4.56 -13.37 -6.09
N ALA A 55 -4.49 -13.35 -7.43
CA ALA A 55 -5.28 -12.43 -8.23
C ALA A 55 -6.77 -12.73 -8.26
N ALA A 56 -7.16 -14.01 -8.16
CA ALA A 56 -8.57 -14.38 -8.13
C ALA A 56 -9.29 -13.85 -6.89
N PHE A 57 -8.58 -13.66 -5.77
CA PHE A 57 -9.14 -13.06 -4.56
C PHE A 57 -9.80 -11.70 -4.84
N SER A 58 -9.20 -10.86 -5.68
CA SER A 58 -9.72 -9.52 -6.02
C SER A 58 -11.08 -9.52 -6.71
N TYR A 59 -11.56 -10.67 -7.21
CA TYR A 59 -12.80 -10.77 -7.99
C TYR A 59 -13.96 -11.48 -7.28
N ILE A 60 -13.71 -12.11 -6.13
CA ILE A 60 -14.78 -12.69 -5.31
C ILE A 60 -15.39 -11.62 -4.38
N SER A 61 -16.67 -11.78 -4.02
CA SER A 61 -17.38 -10.90 -3.08
C SER A 61 -16.92 -11.11 -1.65
N GLU A 62 -17.31 -10.22 -0.73
CA GLU A 62 -17.05 -10.39 0.70
C GLU A 62 -17.65 -11.69 1.26
N GLU A 63 -18.87 -12.05 0.87
CA GLU A 63 -19.52 -13.30 1.29
C GLU A 63 -18.80 -14.55 0.74
N GLU A 64 -18.38 -14.52 -0.53
CA GLU A 64 -17.56 -15.61 -1.11
C GLU A 64 -16.20 -15.70 -0.41
N PHE A 65 -15.60 -14.57 -0.02
CA PHE A 65 -14.34 -14.54 0.71
C PHE A 65 -14.51 -15.12 2.13
N LYS A 66 -15.60 -14.77 2.82
CA LYS A 66 -15.95 -15.36 4.12
C LYS A 66 -16.05 -16.88 4.05
N GLU A 67 -16.71 -17.40 3.01
CA GLU A 67 -16.79 -18.85 2.76
C GLU A 67 -15.41 -19.47 2.48
N LEU A 68 -14.56 -18.77 1.73
CA LEU A 68 -13.19 -19.22 1.45
C LEU A 68 -12.32 -19.25 2.72
N ILE A 69 -12.44 -18.26 3.61
CA ILE A 69 -11.73 -18.24 4.91
C ILE A 69 -12.16 -19.45 5.74
N ALA A 70 -13.46 -19.67 5.89
CA ALA A 70 -13.97 -20.81 6.67
C ALA A 70 -13.47 -22.15 6.12
N TYR A 71 -13.46 -22.29 4.79
CA TYR A 71 -12.91 -23.46 4.11
C TYR A 71 -11.40 -23.61 4.36
N ALA A 72 -10.62 -22.54 4.21
CA ALA A 72 -9.18 -22.55 4.46
C ALA A 72 -8.85 -22.97 5.90
N ILE A 73 -9.55 -22.42 6.90
CA ILE A 73 -9.35 -22.77 8.32
C ILE A 73 -9.74 -24.23 8.60
N PHE A 74 -10.77 -24.75 7.94
CA PHE A 74 -11.11 -26.17 8.01
C PHE A 74 -9.98 -27.04 7.45
N GLU A 75 -9.43 -26.70 6.28
CA GLU A 75 -8.33 -27.43 5.66
C GLU A 75 -7.05 -27.42 6.52
N VAL A 76 -6.75 -26.32 7.23
CA VAL A 76 -5.64 -26.28 8.20
C VAL A 76 -5.80 -27.34 9.28
N LYS A 77 -7.01 -27.53 9.81
CA LYS A 77 -7.28 -28.51 10.88
C LYS A 77 -7.10 -29.95 10.39
N CYS A 78 -7.32 -30.21 9.10
CA CYS A 78 -7.20 -31.54 8.50
C CYS A 78 -5.80 -31.84 7.95
N HIS A 79 -5.14 -30.85 7.34
CA HIS A 79 -3.97 -31.04 6.48
C HIS A 79 -2.80 -30.11 6.80
N GLY A 80 -2.97 -29.15 7.72
CA GLY A 80 -1.96 -28.16 8.09
C GLY A 80 -1.91 -26.95 7.16
N TRP A 81 -0.98 -26.03 7.47
CA TRP A 81 -0.79 -24.79 6.71
C TRP A 81 -0.09 -25.04 5.36
N THR A 82 -0.59 -24.38 4.32
CA THR A 82 0.03 -24.31 2.99
C THR A 82 0.19 -22.86 2.58
N ASP A 83 1.05 -22.55 1.61
CA ASP A 83 1.25 -21.17 1.13
C ASP A 83 -0.06 -20.60 0.56
N ALA A 84 -0.84 -21.42 -0.16
CA ALA A 84 -2.15 -21.01 -0.68
C ALA A 84 -3.12 -20.61 0.44
N ILE A 85 -3.15 -21.37 1.54
CA ILE A 85 -3.98 -21.05 2.71
C ILE A 85 -3.46 -19.80 3.43
N CYS A 86 -2.14 -19.65 3.56
CA CYS A 86 -1.53 -18.43 4.11
C CYS A 86 -1.98 -17.21 3.32
N SER A 87 -1.92 -17.26 1.98
CA SER A 87 -2.39 -16.18 1.12
C SER A 87 -3.85 -15.79 1.38
N VAL A 88 -4.76 -16.75 1.63
CA VAL A 88 -6.16 -16.42 1.95
C VAL A 88 -6.23 -15.52 3.20
N VAL A 89 -5.49 -15.85 4.26
CA VAL A 89 -5.49 -15.07 5.50
C VAL A 89 -4.75 -13.75 5.32
N ASP A 90 -3.64 -13.74 4.57
CA ASP A 90 -2.85 -12.53 4.27
C ASP A 90 -3.71 -11.51 3.51
N TYR A 91 -4.38 -11.92 2.43
CA TYR A 91 -5.28 -11.05 1.66
C TYR A 91 -6.55 -10.68 2.44
N ALA A 92 -7.11 -11.59 3.24
CA ALA A 92 -8.23 -11.26 4.13
C ALA A 92 -7.84 -10.19 5.16
N SER A 93 -6.61 -10.24 5.70
CA SER A 93 -6.13 -9.23 6.64
C SER A 93 -6.08 -7.84 6.01
N LEU A 94 -5.80 -7.77 4.70
CA LEU A 94 -5.84 -6.54 3.90
C LEU A 94 -7.26 -6.06 3.65
N GLN A 95 -8.05 -6.91 3.03
CA GLN A 95 -9.29 -6.52 2.36
C GLN A 95 -10.51 -6.60 3.28
N PHE A 96 -10.52 -7.58 4.19
CA PHE A 96 -11.67 -7.90 5.03
C PHE A 96 -11.26 -8.34 6.45
N PRO A 97 -10.50 -7.52 7.20
CA PRO A 97 -9.97 -7.92 8.52
C PRO A 97 -11.07 -8.28 9.53
N LEU A 98 -12.27 -7.74 9.37
CA LEU A 98 -13.41 -8.04 10.24
C LEU A 98 -13.90 -9.50 10.11
N LEU A 99 -13.70 -10.15 8.95
CA LEU A 99 -14.05 -11.56 8.75
C LEU A 99 -13.10 -12.50 9.52
N LEU A 100 -11.92 -12.01 9.94
CA LEU A 100 -10.94 -12.82 10.67
C LEU A 100 -11.19 -12.84 12.19
N ILE A 101 -12.05 -11.95 12.71
CA ILE A 101 -12.21 -11.72 14.16
C ILE A 101 -12.55 -12.99 14.94
N GLU A 102 -13.36 -13.87 14.38
CA GLU A 102 -13.75 -15.13 15.03
C GLU A 102 -12.62 -16.18 15.04
N TYR A 103 -11.66 -16.06 14.12
CA TYR A 103 -10.54 -17.00 13.96
C TYR A 103 -9.25 -16.52 14.65
N LEU A 104 -9.19 -15.26 15.14
CA LEU A 104 -7.98 -14.68 15.73
C LEU A 104 -7.33 -15.53 16.85
N PRO A 105 -8.08 -16.16 17.77
CA PRO A 105 -7.47 -17.04 18.77
C PRO A 105 -6.76 -18.24 18.15
N ASP A 106 -7.41 -18.94 17.21
CA ASP A 106 -6.83 -20.09 16.49
C ASP A 106 -5.59 -19.64 15.69
N LEU A 107 -5.65 -18.47 15.04
CA LEU A 107 -4.54 -17.89 14.28
C LEU A 107 -3.35 -17.49 15.18
N LEU A 108 -3.59 -17.08 16.42
CA LEU A 108 -2.52 -16.74 17.35
C LEU A 108 -1.71 -17.97 17.78
N GLU A 109 -2.39 -19.12 17.93
CA GLU A 109 -1.78 -20.34 18.46
C GLU A 109 -1.08 -21.20 17.40
N SER A 110 -1.57 -21.14 16.15
CA SER A 110 -1.28 -22.18 15.16
C SER A 110 -0.64 -21.68 13.86
N ARG A 111 -0.60 -20.36 13.61
CA ARG A 111 -0.23 -19.84 12.28
C ARG A 111 1.27 -19.97 11.99
N SER A 112 1.55 -20.18 10.70
CA SER A 112 2.89 -20.02 10.11
C SER A 112 3.40 -18.59 10.32
N ASN A 113 4.71 -18.48 10.58
CA ASN A 113 5.43 -17.22 10.80
C ASN A 113 5.51 -16.39 9.50
N THR A 114 4.37 -15.91 8.99
CA THR A 114 4.29 -15.04 7.81
C THR A 114 4.44 -13.58 8.23
N TYR A 115 4.98 -12.75 7.33
CA TYR A 115 5.14 -11.32 7.59
C TYR A 115 3.81 -10.62 7.94
N TYR A 116 2.70 -11.04 7.32
CA TYR A 116 1.36 -10.44 7.49
C TYR A 116 0.59 -10.98 8.69
N GLU A 117 1.19 -11.86 9.51
CA GLU A 117 0.45 -12.59 10.53
C GLU A 117 -0.28 -11.68 11.53
N LYS A 118 0.41 -10.62 11.96
CA LYS A 118 -0.07 -9.64 12.93
C LYS A 118 -1.15 -8.74 12.34
N TRP A 119 -1.20 -8.58 11.02
CA TRP A 119 -2.16 -7.69 10.36
C TRP A 119 -3.59 -8.23 10.41
N ALA A 120 -3.78 -9.52 10.67
CA ALA A 120 -5.09 -10.10 10.94
C ALA A 120 -5.82 -9.42 12.11
N TRP A 121 -5.07 -8.86 13.06
CA TRP A 121 -5.61 -8.17 14.25
C TRP A 121 -6.07 -6.74 14.00
N ARG A 122 -5.94 -6.22 12.77
CA ARG A 122 -6.43 -4.89 12.44
C ARG A 122 -7.93 -4.79 12.63
N LYS A 123 -8.39 -3.60 13.01
CA LYS A 123 -9.80 -3.31 13.36
C LYS A 123 -10.35 -4.11 14.56
N ALA A 124 -9.57 -5.00 15.21
CA ALA A 124 -10.02 -5.81 16.34
C ALA A 124 -10.64 -4.98 17.49
N GLY A 125 -11.69 -5.54 18.11
CA GLY A 125 -12.51 -4.87 19.12
C GLY A 125 -11.96 -4.98 20.54
N GLY A 126 -12.66 -4.36 21.50
CA GLY A 126 -12.26 -4.37 22.92
C GLY A 126 -12.16 -5.78 23.52
N LYS A 127 -13.01 -6.72 23.08
CA LYS A 127 -12.93 -8.13 23.49
C LYS A 127 -11.59 -8.76 23.12
N GLN A 128 -11.18 -8.61 21.85
CA GLN A 128 -9.91 -9.14 21.34
C GLN A 128 -8.71 -8.46 21.99
N VAL A 129 -8.79 -7.14 22.21
CA VAL A 129 -7.75 -6.41 22.96
C VAL A 129 -7.62 -6.96 24.38
N GLY A 130 -8.73 -7.22 25.09
CA GLY A 130 -8.71 -7.84 26.42
C GLY A 130 -8.01 -9.21 26.41
N GLN A 131 -8.29 -10.06 25.42
CA GLN A 131 -7.63 -11.36 25.28
C GLN A 131 -6.12 -11.23 25.08
N LEU A 132 -5.66 -10.28 24.26
CA LEU A 132 -4.23 -10.03 24.08
C LEU A 132 -3.58 -9.60 25.39
N LEU A 133 -4.23 -8.73 26.18
CA LEU A 133 -3.73 -8.27 27.47
C LEU A 133 -3.63 -9.42 28.48
N GLU A 134 -4.62 -10.31 28.55
CA GLU A 134 -4.57 -11.52 29.39
C GLU A 134 -3.37 -12.41 29.03
N ILE A 135 -3.11 -12.59 27.72
CA ILE A 135 -1.96 -13.36 27.25
C ILE A 135 -0.64 -12.69 27.61
N ILE A 136 -0.55 -11.36 27.48
CA ILE A 136 0.63 -10.59 27.86
C ILE A 136 0.90 -10.70 29.37
N ASP A 137 -0.14 -10.58 30.18
CA ASP A 137 -0.08 -10.64 31.64
C ASP A 137 0.28 -12.05 32.15
N SER A 138 -0.12 -13.10 31.40
CA SER A 138 0.22 -14.49 31.74
C SER A 138 1.73 -14.77 31.76
N GLY A 139 2.54 -13.93 31.09
CA GLY A 139 3.99 -14.13 31.02
C GLY A 139 4.44 -15.31 30.15
N GLY A 140 3.50 -15.98 29.46
CA GLY A 140 3.78 -17.18 28.68
C GLY A 140 4.55 -16.93 27.38
N ARG A 141 4.77 -18.01 26.62
CA ARG A 141 5.54 -18.01 25.35
C ARG A 141 5.00 -17.05 24.29
N LEU A 142 3.70 -16.76 24.31
CA LEU A 142 3.02 -15.89 23.33
C LEU A 142 3.03 -14.41 23.72
N LYS A 143 3.59 -14.03 24.88
CA LYS A 143 3.54 -12.65 25.41
C LYS A 143 4.01 -11.60 24.41
N ASN A 144 5.22 -11.76 23.85
CA ASN A 144 5.78 -10.78 22.92
C ASN A 144 4.97 -10.71 21.62
N TYR A 145 4.51 -11.87 21.14
CA TYR A 145 3.71 -11.96 19.94
C TYR A 145 2.34 -11.28 20.10
N ALA A 146 1.67 -11.53 21.23
CA ALA A 146 0.42 -10.86 21.58
C ALA A 146 0.57 -9.34 21.72
N TRP A 147 1.72 -8.87 22.22
CA TRP A 147 2.03 -7.45 22.24
C TRP A 147 2.19 -6.86 20.83
N GLU A 148 2.86 -7.55 19.91
CA GLU A 148 2.96 -7.09 18.52
C GLU A 148 1.60 -7.08 17.81
N CYS A 149 0.73 -8.06 18.09
CA CYS A 149 -0.67 -8.04 17.66
C CYS A 149 -1.42 -6.83 18.24
N LEU A 150 -1.18 -6.46 19.50
CA LEU A 150 -1.81 -5.31 20.16
C LEU A 150 -1.46 -4.00 19.45
N VAL A 151 -0.20 -3.83 19.07
CA VAL A 151 0.24 -2.68 18.24
C VAL A 151 -0.49 -2.67 16.90
N ASN A 152 -0.60 -3.83 16.24
CA ASN A 152 -1.26 -3.99 14.95
C ASN A 152 -2.80 -3.90 14.99
N VAL A 153 -3.42 -3.71 16.15
CA VAL A 153 -4.84 -3.30 16.23
C VAL A 153 -5.04 -1.91 15.59
N ARG A 154 -3.99 -1.08 15.57
CA ARG A 154 -3.95 0.27 14.96
C ARG A 154 -5.06 1.19 15.48
N LYS A 155 -5.31 1.13 16.79
CA LYS A 155 -6.20 2.04 17.51
C LYS A 155 -5.41 2.82 18.54
N LYS A 156 -5.71 4.11 18.68
CA LYS A 156 -5.07 5.01 19.66
C LYS A 156 -4.95 4.40 21.05
N THR A 157 -6.04 3.82 21.57
CA THR A 157 -6.06 3.20 22.90
C THR A 157 -5.17 1.96 23.01
N ALA A 158 -5.11 1.13 21.95
CA ALA A 158 -4.25 -0.04 21.91
C ALA A 158 -2.76 0.35 21.82
N ILE A 159 -2.43 1.37 21.02
CA ILE A 159 -1.07 1.92 20.92
C ILE A 159 -0.59 2.48 22.25
N LEU A 160 -1.41 3.29 22.93
CA LEU A 160 -1.06 3.81 24.26
C LEU A 160 -0.86 2.70 25.29
N LYS A 161 -1.68 1.65 25.23
CA LYS A 161 -1.52 0.50 26.11
C LYS A 161 -0.25 -0.30 25.80
N ALA A 162 0.06 -0.49 24.53
CA ALA A 162 1.29 -1.13 24.09
C ALA A 162 2.53 -0.34 24.53
N HIS A 163 2.48 0.99 24.45
CA HIS A 163 3.54 1.87 24.95
C HIS A 163 3.74 1.72 26.48
N GLU A 164 2.66 1.73 27.26
CA GLU A 164 2.73 1.51 28.72
C GLU A 164 3.40 0.17 29.07
N LEU A 165 3.08 -0.88 28.30
CA LEU A 165 3.69 -2.21 28.48
C LEU A 165 5.16 -2.22 28.05
N PHE A 166 5.51 -1.48 26.99
CA PHE A 166 6.88 -1.35 26.50
C PHE A 166 7.79 -0.68 27.53
N GLU A 167 7.33 0.40 28.15
CA GLU A 167 8.03 1.07 29.26
C GLU A 167 8.24 0.15 30.47
N LYS A 168 7.36 -0.85 30.64
CA LYS A 168 7.50 -1.91 31.65
C LYS A 168 8.37 -3.09 31.18
N GLY A 169 9.00 -2.99 30.01
CA GLY A 169 9.88 -4.01 29.44
C GLY A 169 9.17 -5.13 28.67
N CYS A 170 7.96 -4.88 28.15
CA CYS A 170 7.21 -5.82 27.32
C CYS A 170 6.89 -5.24 25.93
N PRO A 171 7.44 -5.81 24.84
CA PRO A 171 8.42 -6.88 24.80
C PRO A 171 9.77 -6.40 25.34
N ARG A 172 10.70 -7.33 25.51
CA ARG A 172 12.10 -6.95 25.76
C ARG A 172 12.56 -6.04 24.61
N PRO A 173 12.97 -4.78 24.86
CA PRO A 173 13.28 -3.84 23.80
C PRO A 173 14.43 -4.36 22.92
N GLN A 174 14.17 -4.50 21.62
CA GLN A 174 15.19 -4.77 20.60
C GLN A 174 15.46 -3.54 19.73
N ILE A 175 14.41 -2.76 19.51
CA ILE A 175 14.37 -1.50 18.78
C ILE A 175 13.49 -0.51 19.56
N GLY A 176 13.49 0.77 19.18
CA GLY A 176 12.64 1.78 19.81
C GLY A 176 11.15 1.53 19.59
N PHE A 177 10.31 1.93 20.54
CA PHE A 177 8.85 1.83 20.39
C PHE A 177 8.33 2.58 19.15
N ASP A 178 8.99 3.69 18.79
CA ASP A 178 8.66 4.49 17.62
C ASP A 178 8.64 3.66 16.33
N THR A 179 9.53 2.68 16.16
CA THR A 179 9.50 1.80 14.99
C THR A 179 8.17 1.04 14.92
N TYR A 180 7.71 0.47 16.02
CA TYR A 180 6.44 -0.26 16.08
C TYR A 180 5.22 0.66 15.90
N SER A 181 5.21 1.82 16.56
CA SER A 181 4.08 2.74 16.49
C SER A 181 3.96 3.40 15.13
N MET A 182 5.09 3.79 14.50
CA MET A 182 5.10 4.40 13.16
C MET A 182 4.66 3.41 12.10
N GLU A 183 5.03 2.12 12.19
CA GLU A 183 4.49 1.07 11.32
C GLU A 183 2.96 0.97 11.39
N SER A 184 2.41 1.23 12.57
CA SER A 184 0.97 1.30 12.80
C SER A 184 0.35 2.66 12.47
N GLY A 185 1.17 3.63 12.06
CA GLY A 185 0.78 4.98 11.68
C GLY A 185 0.59 5.95 12.83
N PHE A 186 1.32 5.78 13.93
CA PHE A 186 1.24 6.64 15.10
C PHE A 186 2.62 7.14 15.55
N VAL A 187 2.65 8.40 15.98
CA VAL A 187 3.71 8.92 16.84
C VAL A 187 3.18 9.00 18.27
N VAL A 188 3.97 8.59 19.25
CA VAL A 188 3.62 8.67 20.67
C VAL A 188 4.53 9.66 21.37
N ARG A 189 3.95 10.70 21.97
CA ARG A 189 4.66 11.74 22.73
C ARG A 189 3.78 12.21 23.88
N ASP A 190 4.40 12.45 25.03
CA ASP A 190 3.75 13.03 26.22
C ASP A 190 2.45 12.31 26.64
N GLY A 191 2.43 10.99 26.51
CA GLY A 191 1.27 10.16 26.87
C GLY A 191 0.10 10.24 25.87
N ASP A 192 0.28 10.91 24.73
CA ASP A 192 -0.67 10.94 23.63
C ASP A 192 -0.14 10.18 22.41
N ALA A 193 -1.07 9.59 21.64
CA ALA A 193 -0.78 8.94 20.38
C ALA A 193 -1.49 9.69 19.25
N ARG A 194 -0.70 10.32 18.38
CA ARG A 194 -1.18 11.08 17.22
C ARG A 194 -1.03 10.24 15.96
N GLN A 195 -2.13 10.09 15.23
CA GLN A 195 -2.13 9.40 13.94
C GLN A 195 -1.38 10.22 12.88
N LEU A 196 -0.62 9.54 12.03
CA LEU A 196 0.28 10.13 11.03
C LEU A 196 -0.28 10.06 9.60
N TYR A 197 -1.53 9.65 9.45
CA TYR A 197 -2.28 9.66 8.20
C TYR A 197 -3.77 9.92 8.48
N ARG A 198 -4.53 10.27 7.43
CA ARG A 198 -6.00 10.45 7.52
C ARG A 198 -6.71 9.16 7.08
N ASP A 199 -7.83 8.83 7.72
CA ASP A 199 -8.56 7.57 7.48
C ASP A 199 -9.13 7.44 6.05
N ASN A 200 -9.55 8.56 5.44
CA ASN A 200 -10.01 8.54 4.06
C ASN A 200 -8.82 8.30 3.11
N THR A 201 -8.95 7.29 2.25
CA THR A 201 -7.98 6.99 1.19
C THR A 201 -8.60 7.31 -0.17
N TYR A 202 -7.78 7.81 -1.10
CA TYR A 202 -8.21 8.11 -2.46
C TYR A 202 -7.23 7.53 -3.47
N HIS A 203 -7.75 6.82 -4.48
CA HIS A 203 -6.96 6.36 -5.62
C HIS A 203 -6.83 7.47 -6.66
N ILE A 204 -5.65 7.54 -7.27
CA ILE A 204 -5.39 8.37 -8.45
C ILE A 204 -5.76 7.54 -9.67
N ILE A 205 -6.81 7.96 -10.38
CA ILE A 205 -7.33 7.28 -11.57
C ILE A 205 -6.92 8.09 -12.81
N PHE A 206 -6.07 7.50 -13.64
CA PHE A 206 -5.59 8.08 -14.88
C PHE A 206 -6.65 8.02 -15.99
N ASN A 207 -6.57 8.93 -16.96
CA ASN A 207 -7.43 8.87 -18.12
C ASN A 207 -7.13 7.64 -19.00
N GLU A 208 -8.09 7.28 -19.84
CA GLU A 208 -8.05 6.06 -20.67
C GLU A 208 -6.86 6.03 -21.65
N GLU A 209 -6.45 7.19 -22.16
CA GLU A 209 -5.29 7.35 -23.03
C GLU A 209 -4.00 6.93 -22.30
N TYR A 210 -3.77 7.46 -21.10
CA TYR A 210 -2.59 7.12 -20.31
C TYR A 210 -2.58 5.65 -19.87
N ILE A 211 -3.74 5.08 -19.52
CA ILE A 211 -3.83 3.63 -19.22
C ILE A 211 -3.48 2.78 -20.46
N THR A 212 -3.90 3.20 -21.65
CA THR A 212 -3.55 2.50 -22.89
C THR A 212 -2.04 2.52 -23.14
N GLU A 213 -1.40 3.66 -22.91
CA GLU A 213 0.05 3.81 -23.07
C GLU A 213 0.84 3.00 -22.03
N LEU A 214 0.38 2.95 -20.78
CA LEU A 214 0.95 2.07 -19.75
C LEU A 214 0.85 0.59 -20.15
N ASP A 215 -0.30 0.15 -20.65
CA ASP A 215 -0.50 -1.24 -21.08
C ASP A 215 0.32 -1.57 -22.34
N GLN A 216 0.56 -0.59 -23.22
CA GLN A 216 1.43 -0.75 -24.38
C GLN A 216 2.87 -1.09 -23.98
N GLY A 217 3.35 -0.57 -22.84
CA GLY A 217 4.67 -0.89 -22.29
C GLY A 217 4.83 -2.34 -21.83
N VAL A 218 3.72 -3.06 -21.61
CA VAL A 218 3.73 -4.46 -21.15
C VAL A 218 3.11 -5.44 -22.14
N VAL A 219 2.71 -5.00 -23.34
CA VAL A 219 1.96 -5.82 -24.30
C VAL A 219 2.70 -7.08 -24.74
N ASP A 220 4.02 -6.98 -24.88
CA ASP A 220 4.89 -8.10 -25.29
C ASP A 220 5.38 -8.94 -24.10
N SER A 221 4.95 -8.60 -22.88
CA SER A 221 5.31 -9.35 -21.68
C SER A 221 4.60 -10.70 -21.65
N VAL A 222 5.35 -11.76 -21.31
CA VAL A 222 4.79 -13.09 -21.01
C VAL A 222 3.79 -13.05 -19.84
N ASN A 223 3.84 -12.00 -19.01
CA ASN A 223 2.95 -11.75 -17.88
C ASN A 223 1.90 -10.66 -18.16
N TYR A 224 1.62 -10.33 -19.43
CA TYR A 224 0.67 -9.27 -19.81
C TYR A 224 -0.67 -9.36 -19.06
N ALA A 225 -1.25 -10.56 -18.94
CA ALA A 225 -2.51 -10.76 -18.23
C ALA A 225 -2.46 -10.30 -16.76
N ALA A 226 -1.32 -10.51 -16.09
CA ALA A 226 -1.11 -10.05 -14.72
C ALA A 226 -0.79 -8.55 -14.64
N LEU A 227 0.00 -8.03 -15.59
CA LEU A 227 0.52 -6.65 -15.55
C LEU A 227 -0.39 -5.60 -16.18
N SER A 228 -1.37 -5.99 -17.00
CA SER A 228 -2.33 -5.05 -17.59
C SER A 228 -3.16 -4.41 -16.49
N ARG A 229 -3.13 -3.07 -16.45
CA ARG A 229 -3.82 -2.25 -15.44
C ARG A 229 -5.32 -2.49 -15.51
N ARG A 230 -5.83 -2.77 -16.72
CA ARG A 230 -7.24 -3.05 -17.00
C ARG A 230 -7.78 -4.29 -16.31
N ASN A 231 -6.90 -5.20 -15.89
CA ASN A 231 -7.33 -6.42 -15.24
C ASN A 231 -7.62 -6.25 -13.76
N HIS A 232 -7.05 -5.25 -13.07
CA HIS A 232 -7.27 -5.08 -11.63
C HIS A 232 -8.29 -3.98 -11.29
N PRO A 233 -9.26 -4.21 -10.38
CA PRO A 233 -10.34 -3.25 -10.09
C PRO A 233 -9.88 -1.87 -9.61
N THR A 234 -8.73 -1.79 -8.94
CA THR A 234 -8.20 -0.54 -8.35
C THR A 234 -7.75 0.50 -9.40
N TRP A 235 -7.58 0.12 -10.67
CA TRP A 235 -7.26 1.05 -11.75
C TRP A 235 -8.49 1.68 -12.41
N ALA A 236 -9.68 1.12 -12.17
CA ALA A 236 -10.92 1.52 -12.82
C ALA A 236 -12.04 1.81 -11.81
N ILE A 237 -11.68 2.28 -10.61
CA ILE A 237 -12.64 2.65 -9.57
C ILE A 237 -13.54 3.76 -10.13
N LYS A 238 -14.85 3.51 -10.07
CA LYS A 238 -15.87 4.46 -10.53
C LYS A 238 -16.25 5.44 -9.41
N GLY A 239 -16.68 6.64 -9.81
CA GLY A 239 -17.07 7.70 -8.89
C GLY A 239 -15.96 8.74 -8.71
N GLY A 240 -16.00 9.46 -7.59
CA GLY A 240 -15.03 10.50 -7.25
C GLY A 240 -15.43 11.89 -7.73
N ASP A 241 -14.50 12.83 -7.63
CA ASP A 241 -14.73 14.21 -8.00
C ASP A 241 -15.17 14.33 -9.47
N VAL A 242 -16.14 15.21 -9.72
CA VAL A 242 -16.49 15.64 -11.08
C VAL A 242 -15.31 16.40 -11.70
N GLN A 243 -14.48 17.00 -10.86
CA GLN A 243 -13.30 17.76 -11.26
C GLN A 243 -12.15 16.84 -11.67
N VAL A 244 -11.40 17.31 -12.66
CA VAL A 244 -10.22 16.65 -13.20
C VAL A 244 -9.00 17.45 -12.80
N TYR A 245 -7.98 16.77 -12.30
CA TYR A 245 -6.73 17.36 -11.84
C TYR A 245 -5.60 17.07 -12.81
N THR A 246 -4.50 17.82 -12.71
CA THR A 246 -3.32 17.59 -13.55
C THR A 246 -2.36 16.65 -12.84
N PHE A 247 -1.71 15.82 -13.63
CA PHE A 247 -0.59 14.96 -13.23
C PHE A 247 0.56 15.17 -14.19
N GLY A 248 1.80 15.15 -13.70
CA GLY A 248 3.01 15.24 -14.53
C GLY A 248 3.28 16.60 -15.18
N GLY A 249 4.40 16.71 -15.87
CA GLY A 249 4.91 17.89 -16.57
C GLY A 249 5.89 18.72 -15.74
N VAL A 250 6.21 19.91 -16.23
CA VAL A 250 7.16 20.84 -15.59
C VAL A 250 6.42 21.81 -14.65
N SER A 251 7.00 22.05 -13.47
CA SER A 251 6.58 23.09 -12.53
C SER A 251 7.26 24.43 -12.82
N GLN A 252 6.66 25.54 -12.37
CA GLN A 252 7.19 26.88 -12.57
C GLN A 252 8.37 27.23 -11.65
N SER A 253 8.64 26.40 -10.66
CA SER A 253 9.69 26.62 -9.67
C SER A 253 10.96 25.84 -10.01
N SER A 254 12.10 26.30 -9.49
CA SER A 254 13.40 25.64 -9.65
C SER A 254 13.79 24.79 -8.43
N CYS A 255 14.60 23.78 -8.67
CA CYS A 255 15.26 22.97 -7.65
C CYS A 255 16.35 23.78 -6.95
N GLY A 256 16.36 23.77 -5.62
CA GLY A 256 17.39 24.43 -4.84
C GLY A 256 18.76 23.75 -4.90
N SER A 257 18.83 22.47 -5.28
CA SER A 257 20.10 21.73 -5.36
C SER A 257 20.79 21.91 -6.71
N CYS A 258 20.07 21.76 -7.83
CA CYS A 258 20.66 21.79 -9.17
C CYS A 258 20.25 23.01 -10.03
N GLY A 259 19.34 23.85 -9.54
CA GLY A 259 18.82 25.02 -10.28
C GLY A 259 17.84 24.70 -11.43
N GLY A 260 17.73 23.43 -11.84
CA GLY A 260 16.80 23.00 -12.90
C GLY A 260 15.33 23.10 -12.50
N SER A 261 14.41 23.08 -13.47
CA SER A 261 12.97 23.12 -13.19
C SER A 261 12.52 21.94 -12.32
N LEU A 262 11.62 22.19 -11.38
CA LEU A 262 10.94 21.12 -10.66
C LEU A 262 10.00 20.35 -11.60
N HIS A 263 9.79 19.07 -11.31
CA HIS A 263 8.86 18.21 -12.02
C HIS A 263 7.55 18.18 -11.24
N HIS A 264 6.47 18.57 -11.90
CA HIS A 264 5.14 18.50 -11.35
C HIS A 264 4.74 17.03 -11.17
N LEU A 265 4.24 16.69 -9.99
CA LEU A 265 3.76 15.35 -9.67
C LEU A 265 2.24 15.31 -9.82
N ILE A 266 1.52 16.04 -8.98
CA ILE A 266 0.07 16.01 -8.89
C ILE A 266 -0.48 17.29 -8.25
N ASP A 267 -1.64 17.74 -8.74
CA ASP A 267 -2.46 18.74 -8.06
C ASP A 267 -3.39 18.09 -7.02
N ILE A 268 -3.35 18.55 -5.77
CA ILE A 268 -4.20 18.10 -4.66
C ILE A 268 -5.25 19.16 -4.35
N PRO A 269 -6.55 18.79 -4.28
CA PRO A 269 -7.63 19.73 -3.93
C PRO A 269 -7.55 20.20 -2.47
N ASP A 270 -8.07 21.40 -2.25
CA ASP A 270 -7.99 22.16 -1.00
C ASP A 270 -8.62 21.45 0.21
N ASN A 271 -9.74 20.79 -0.02
CA ASN A 271 -10.49 20.04 0.98
C ASN A 271 -9.71 18.84 1.56
N LEU A 272 -8.72 18.29 0.84
CA LEU A 272 -8.00 17.09 1.27
C LEU A 272 -6.85 17.40 2.24
N LEU A 273 -6.17 18.53 2.09
CA LEU A 273 -5.06 18.91 2.97
C LEU A 273 -5.46 19.93 4.05
N GLY A 274 -6.68 20.46 3.98
CA GLY A 274 -7.20 21.43 4.95
C GLY A 274 -6.60 22.83 4.77
N ASN A 275 -6.16 23.14 3.56
CA ASN A 275 -5.58 24.42 3.18
C ASN A 275 -6.59 25.22 2.32
N SER A 276 -6.31 26.49 2.05
CA SER A 276 -7.15 27.35 1.21
C SER A 276 -6.65 27.35 -0.23
N GLY A 277 -7.08 26.39 -1.05
CA GLY A 277 -6.79 26.34 -2.48
C GLY A 277 -6.06 25.08 -2.97
N LEU A 278 -5.93 24.94 -4.28
CA LEU A 278 -5.23 23.80 -4.89
C LEU A 278 -3.75 23.79 -4.48
N VAL A 279 -3.20 22.64 -4.11
CA VAL A 279 -1.76 22.46 -3.83
C VAL A 279 -1.12 21.70 -4.98
N SER A 280 -0.13 22.31 -5.63
CA SER A 280 0.64 21.65 -6.67
C SER A 280 1.86 20.99 -6.06
N LEU A 281 1.85 19.66 -5.96
CA LEU A 281 2.99 18.89 -5.47
C LEU A 281 4.01 18.71 -6.60
N ALA A 282 5.25 19.06 -6.34
CA ALA A 282 6.36 18.95 -7.28
C ALA A 282 7.64 18.55 -6.57
N THR A 283 8.55 17.90 -7.29
CA THR A 283 9.88 17.56 -6.78
C THR A 283 10.92 17.55 -7.91
N CYS A 284 12.20 17.57 -7.58
CA CYS A 284 13.24 17.36 -8.59
C CYS A 284 13.55 15.86 -8.73
N LEU A 285 12.99 15.21 -9.75
CA LEU A 285 13.25 13.79 -10.05
C LEU A 285 14.74 13.46 -10.27
N SER A 286 15.54 14.46 -10.66
CA SER A 286 16.99 14.28 -10.83
C SER A 286 17.79 14.36 -9.54
N CYS A 287 17.27 15.03 -8.51
CA CYS A 287 17.99 15.21 -7.24
C CYS A 287 17.46 14.32 -6.12
N LEU A 288 16.16 14.02 -6.13
CA LEU A 288 15.49 13.26 -5.08
C LEU A 288 16.06 11.85 -4.94
N GLY A 289 16.60 11.52 -3.77
CA GLY A 289 17.20 10.24 -3.43
C GLY A 289 18.60 10.00 -4.00
N TRP A 290 19.10 10.91 -4.85
CA TRP A 290 20.43 10.82 -5.47
C TRP A 290 21.38 11.84 -4.85
N GLU A 291 21.02 13.11 -4.99
CA GLU A 291 21.81 14.25 -4.51
C GLU A 291 21.42 14.61 -3.07
N GLU A 292 20.13 14.44 -2.75
CA GLU A 292 19.57 14.65 -1.43
C GLU A 292 18.57 13.53 -1.14
N GLU A 293 18.74 12.83 -0.01
CA GLU A 293 17.84 11.74 0.39
C GLU A 293 16.37 12.18 0.44
N ARG A 294 16.11 13.42 0.91
CA ARG A 294 14.78 14.02 1.03
C ARG A 294 14.80 15.45 0.52
N LEU A 295 13.71 15.86 -0.13
CA LEU A 295 13.52 17.24 -0.58
C LEU A 295 12.30 17.85 0.09
N PHE A 296 12.39 19.12 0.47
CA PHE A 296 11.33 19.85 1.16
C PHE A 296 10.99 21.16 0.45
N TYR A 297 9.68 21.46 0.37
CA TYR A 297 9.16 22.61 -0.33
C TYR A 297 8.14 23.37 0.51
N LYS A 298 8.30 24.69 0.62
CA LYS A 298 7.29 25.59 1.19
C LYS A 298 6.33 25.99 0.08
N HIS A 299 5.03 25.91 0.35
CA HIS A 299 3.98 26.32 -0.56
C HIS A 299 3.46 27.71 -0.18
N ASN A 300 3.24 28.54 -1.19
CA ASN A 300 2.61 29.85 -1.00
C ASN A 300 1.08 29.72 -0.94
N SER A 301 0.37 30.84 -0.80
CA SER A 301 -1.10 30.87 -0.75
C SER A 301 -1.79 30.41 -2.04
N ALA A 302 -1.06 30.32 -3.16
CA ALA A 302 -1.55 29.76 -4.42
C ALA A 302 -1.18 28.27 -4.57
N GLY A 303 -0.60 27.64 -3.54
CA GLY A 303 -0.19 26.25 -3.52
C GLY A 303 1.07 25.93 -4.33
N VAL A 304 1.79 26.94 -4.82
CA VAL A 304 3.00 26.78 -5.64
C VAL A 304 4.20 26.47 -4.74
N PRO A 305 4.97 25.39 -5.02
CA PRO A 305 6.11 24.98 -4.19
C PRO A 305 7.34 25.84 -4.43
N THR A 306 8.12 26.10 -3.39
CA THR A 306 9.46 26.72 -3.44
C THR A 306 10.41 25.91 -2.56
N PRO A 307 11.65 25.63 -3.01
CA PRO A 307 12.59 24.83 -2.22
C PRO A 307 12.94 25.54 -0.92
N LEU A 308 12.95 24.80 0.19
CA LEU A 308 13.36 25.36 1.50
C LEU A 308 14.88 25.54 1.62
N LYS A 309 15.64 24.66 0.97
CA LYS A 309 17.11 24.72 0.90
C LYS A 309 17.50 25.14 -0.51
N ILE A 310 18.29 26.18 -0.64
CA ILE A 310 18.89 26.63 -1.89
C ILE A 310 20.41 26.58 -1.68
N ASN A 311 21.09 25.77 -2.49
CA ASN A 311 22.54 25.67 -2.44
C ASN A 311 23.17 26.85 -3.20
N GLU A 312 24.23 27.42 -2.65
CA GLU A 312 24.98 28.50 -3.33
C GLU A 312 25.62 27.99 -4.63
N ASP A 313 26.18 26.78 -4.58
CA ASP A 313 26.72 26.06 -5.73
C ASP A 313 25.74 24.97 -6.17
N HIS A 314 25.19 25.12 -7.36
CA HIS A 314 24.29 24.11 -7.92
C HIS A 314 25.06 22.85 -8.33
N CYS A 315 24.57 21.69 -7.90
CA CYS A 315 25.10 20.41 -8.37
C CYS A 315 24.70 20.14 -9.83
N ASN A 316 25.49 19.31 -10.52
CA ASN A 316 25.07 18.69 -11.77
C ASN A 316 24.60 17.27 -11.46
N PRO A 317 23.28 16.98 -11.52
CA PRO A 317 22.76 15.70 -11.08
C PRO A 317 23.37 14.53 -11.85
N GLU A 318 23.68 13.45 -11.13
CA GLU A 318 24.16 12.19 -11.72
C GLU A 318 23.11 11.61 -12.68
N PHE A 319 21.85 11.58 -12.24
CA PHE A 319 20.72 11.03 -12.99
C PHE A 319 19.76 12.13 -13.43
N LYS A 320 19.99 12.71 -14.61
CA LYS A 320 19.03 13.65 -15.21
C LYS A 320 17.79 12.91 -15.65
N SER A 321 16.63 13.44 -15.28
CA SER A 321 15.32 12.85 -15.57
C SER A 321 14.48 13.83 -16.37
N LEU A 322 13.60 13.28 -17.21
CA LEU A 322 12.53 14.02 -17.83
C LEU A 322 11.36 14.17 -16.84
N PRO A 323 10.42 15.09 -17.08
CA PRO A 323 9.17 15.11 -16.33
C PRO A 323 8.37 13.83 -16.52
N LEU A 324 7.58 13.49 -15.49
CA LEU A 324 6.47 12.55 -15.66
C LEU A 324 5.56 13.09 -16.77
N LYS A 325 5.08 12.22 -17.64
CA LYS A 325 4.22 12.58 -18.76
C LYS A 325 2.96 13.26 -18.25
N ARG A 326 2.66 14.43 -18.83
CA ARG A 326 1.49 15.21 -18.47
C ARG A 326 0.22 14.47 -18.86
N THR A 327 -0.70 14.31 -17.91
CA THR A 327 -2.03 13.77 -18.17
C THR A 327 -3.07 14.37 -17.22
N LYS A 328 -4.31 13.91 -17.39
CA LYS A 328 -5.46 14.24 -16.57
C LYS A 328 -5.86 13.05 -15.71
N ILE A 329 -6.15 13.35 -14.45
CA ILE A 329 -6.50 12.34 -13.44
C ILE A 329 -7.80 12.70 -12.72
N LYS A 330 -8.39 11.71 -12.07
CA LYS A 330 -9.42 11.88 -11.05
C LYS A 330 -8.88 11.36 -9.72
N ILE A 331 -9.26 12.04 -8.64
CA ILE A 331 -9.02 11.57 -7.28
C ILE A 331 -10.33 10.97 -6.79
N VAL A 332 -10.34 9.65 -6.59
CA VAL A 332 -11.56 8.88 -6.33
C VAL A 332 -11.46 8.21 -4.98
N ARG A 333 -12.50 8.36 -4.14
CA ARG A 333 -12.52 7.71 -2.83
C ARG A 333 -12.36 6.21 -3.00
N THR A 334 -11.37 5.67 -2.28
CA THR A 334 -11.05 4.26 -2.30
C THR A 334 -12.18 3.45 -1.65
N PRO A 335 -12.67 2.37 -2.30
CA PRO A 335 -13.60 1.43 -1.67
C PRO A 335 -12.97 0.79 -0.42
N GLU A 336 -13.76 0.52 0.63
CA GLU A 336 -13.27 0.00 1.92
C GLU A 336 -12.31 -1.21 1.76
N ARG A 337 -12.64 -2.12 0.84
CA ARG A 337 -11.84 -3.29 0.48
C ARG A 337 -10.36 -2.98 0.17
N TRP A 338 -10.07 -1.80 -0.36
CA TRP A 338 -8.75 -1.41 -0.86
C TRP A 338 -8.14 -0.23 -0.10
N GLU A 339 -8.73 0.19 1.02
CA GLU A 339 -8.18 1.28 1.85
C GLU A 339 -6.79 0.93 2.39
N PHE A 340 -6.55 -0.36 2.63
CA PHE A 340 -5.25 -0.88 3.05
C PHE A 340 -4.67 -1.81 2.00
N GLN A 341 -3.50 -1.47 1.46
CA GLN A 341 -2.78 -2.24 0.45
C GLN A 341 -1.31 -2.38 0.85
N ASP A 342 -0.69 -3.45 0.36
CA ASP A 342 0.70 -3.80 0.59
C ASP A 342 1.47 -3.87 -0.74
N TRP A 343 2.75 -3.50 -0.75
CA TRP A 343 3.55 -3.48 -1.98
C TRP A 343 3.81 -4.90 -2.49
N GLY A 344 4.16 -5.82 -1.60
CA GLY A 344 4.45 -7.21 -1.93
C GLY A 344 3.21 -7.99 -2.37
N LEU A 345 2.09 -7.87 -1.65
CA LEU A 345 0.84 -8.52 -2.06
C LEU A 345 0.21 -7.86 -3.30
N ALA A 346 0.37 -6.56 -3.49
CA ALA A 346 -0.09 -5.92 -4.72
C ALA A 346 0.62 -6.51 -5.95
N ASN A 347 1.89 -6.88 -5.82
CA ASN A 347 2.68 -7.60 -6.82
C ASN A 347 2.58 -6.96 -8.22
N SER A 348 2.67 -5.63 -8.28
CA SER A 348 2.53 -4.79 -9.48
C SER A 348 1.17 -4.84 -10.20
N ARG A 349 0.14 -5.48 -9.60
CA ARG A 349 -1.21 -5.59 -10.17
C ARG A 349 -2.13 -4.49 -9.67
N GLU A 350 -2.05 -4.19 -8.38
CA GLU A 350 -2.92 -3.18 -7.77
C GLU A 350 -2.42 -1.75 -8.07
N ASN A 351 -3.33 -0.78 -8.03
CA ASN A 351 -3.00 0.62 -8.19
C ASN A 351 -2.55 1.16 -6.82
N LEU A 352 -1.27 1.46 -6.69
CA LEU A 352 -0.69 2.04 -5.47
C LEU A 352 -0.46 3.55 -5.58
N ASN A 353 -0.97 4.22 -6.62
CA ASN A 353 -0.97 5.68 -6.73
C ASN A 353 -2.14 6.25 -5.93
N ARG A 354 -1.85 6.87 -4.77
CA ARG A 354 -2.89 7.19 -3.77
C ARG A 354 -2.63 8.51 -3.06
N VAL A 355 -3.70 9.13 -2.58
CA VAL A 355 -3.70 10.33 -1.75
C VAL A 355 -4.38 10.00 -0.42
N LEU A 356 -3.77 10.42 0.68
CA LEU A 356 -4.15 10.10 2.06
C LEU A 356 -4.21 8.58 2.32
N GLY A 357 -4.76 8.16 3.47
CA GLY A 357 -4.77 6.76 3.88
C GLY A 357 -3.45 6.27 4.48
N SER A 358 -3.42 5.00 4.89
CA SER A 358 -2.18 4.38 5.36
C SER A 358 -1.20 4.21 4.20
N PRO A 359 0.07 4.64 4.35
CA PRO A 359 1.09 4.39 3.34
C PRO A 359 1.32 2.90 3.10
N THR A 360 1.74 2.56 1.90
CA THR A 360 2.25 1.24 1.55
C THR A 360 3.77 1.26 1.61
N TRP A 361 4.36 0.87 2.72
CA TRP A 361 5.82 0.89 2.94
C TRP A 361 6.55 -0.24 2.22
N ILE A 362 7.80 0.02 1.82
CA ILE A 362 8.68 -1.00 1.22
C ILE A 362 9.77 -1.43 2.20
N GLN A 363 10.47 -0.47 2.80
CA GLN A 363 11.62 -0.72 3.69
C GLN A 363 11.27 -0.52 5.18
N GLY A 364 10.05 -0.06 5.44
CA GLY A 364 9.53 0.24 6.76
C GLY A 364 9.00 1.67 6.86
N ALA A 365 8.26 1.95 7.92
CA ALA A 365 7.61 3.23 8.12
C ALA A 365 8.59 4.33 8.45
N GLU A 366 8.54 5.41 7.68
CA GLU A 366 9.38 6.56 7.89
C GLU A 366 8.60 7.86 7.67
N TYR A 367 8.50 8.66 8.73
CA TYR A 367 7.80 9.95 8.70
C TYR A 367 8.81 11.07 8.96
N PRO A 368 9.10 11.94 7.97
CA PRO A 368 10.05 13.01 8.16
C PRO A 368 9.50 14.06 9.14
N SER A 369 10.41 14.73 9.85
CA SER A 369 10.07 15.93 10.62
C SER A 369 10.08 17.15 9.70
N CYS A 370 9.14 18.08 9.92
CA CYS A 370 9.10 19.32 9.16
C CYS A 370 10.33 20.17 9.51
N PRO A 371 11.14 20.62 8.54
CA PRO A 371 12.33 21.43 8.82
C PRO A 371 12.02 22.82 9.41
N THR A 372 10.76 23.27 9.38
CA THR A 372 10.35 24.58 9.93
C THR A 372 9.92 24.51 11.39
N CYS A 373 9.11 23.51 11.77
CA CYS A 373 8.57 23.40 13.14
C CYS A 373 9.03 22.15 13.90
N ASN A 374 9.80 21.26 13.26
CA ASN A 374 10.30 19.99 13.81
C ASN A 374 9.22 18.97 14.23
N GLU A 375 7.95 19.21 13.84
CA GLU A 375 6.87 18.24 14.04
C GLU A 375 6.92 17.11 13.00
N VAL A 376 6.60 15.89 13.43
CA VAL A 376 6.48 14.73 12.53
C VAL A 376 5.34 14.97 11.55
N MET A 377 5.67 14.96 10.26
CA MET A 377 4.74 15.27 9.18
C MET A 377 3.72 14.15 8.98
N MET A 378 2.54 14.50 8.46
CA MET A 378 1.54 13.51 8.10
C MET A 378 1.76 13.04 6.66
N PHE A 379 1.47 11.78 6.39
CA PHE A 379 1.42 11.27 5.03
C PHE A 379 0.36 12.00 4.20
N CYS A 380 0.73 12.34 2.97
CA CYS A 380 -0.09 13.10 2.03
C CYS A 380 -0.46 12.28 0.80
N ALA A 381 0.54 11.70 0.13
CA ALA A 381 0.33 10.94 -1.10
C ALA A 381 1.48 9.96 -1.33
N GLN A 382 1.23 8.97 -2.17
CA GLN A 382 2.26 8.08 -2.70
C GLN A 382 2.07 7.89 -4.22
N LEU A 383 3.19 7.73 -4.91
CA LEU A 383 3.24 7.43 -6.33
C LEU A 383 4.08 6.19 -6.54
N ASP A 384 3.50 5.18 -7.17
CA ASP A 384 4.18 3.93 -7.47
C ASP A 384 5.14 4.11 -8.65
N SER A 385 6.02 3.14 -8.85
CA SER A 385 6.83 3.03 -10.07
C SER A 385 5.96 2.66 -11.28
N ASN A 386 6.59 2.59 -12.45
CA ASN A 386 5.93 2.31 -13.74
C ASN A 386 4.95 3.40 -14.17
N LEU A 387 5.28 4.65 -13.86
CA LEU A 387 4.65 5.84 -14.43
C LEU A 387 5.39 6.22 -15.71
N LEU A 388 4.76 6.93 -16.64
CA LEU A 388 5.40 7.36 -17.88
C LEU A 388 6.16 8.68 -17.70
N LEU A 389 7.33 8.79 -18.31
CA LEU A 389 8.04 10.02 -18.61
C LEU A 389 7.53 10.64 -19.92
N GLU A 390 7.83 11.91 -20.18
CA GLU A 390 7.42 12.63 -21.41
C GLU A 390 7.83 11.94 -22.73
N ASN A 391 8.84 11.08 -22.71
CA ASN A 391 9.30 10.30 -23.86
C ASN A 391 8.73 8.87 -23.90
N ASP A 392 7.65 8.61 -23.15
CA ASP A 392 6.96 7.32 -23.04
C ASP A 392 7.78 6.18 -22.40
N GLN A 393 8.95 6.48 -21.85
CA GLN A 393 9.70 5.51 -21.04
C GLN A 393 9.11 5.41 -19.63
N GLU A 394 9.30 4.26 -19.00
CA GLU A 394 8.91 4.05 -17.62
C GLU A 394 9.82 4.82 -16.65
N TRP A 395 9.20 5.37 -15.61
CA TRP A 395 9.86 5.93 -14.44
C TRP A 395 9.80 4.90 -13.31
N LEU A 396 10.96 4.63 -12.72
CA LEU A 396 11.11 3.81 -11.54
C LEU A 396 11.67 4.67 -10.40
N TRP A 397 11.10 4.50 -9.21
CA TRP A 397 11.68 5.04 -7.99
C TRP A 397 12.78 4.07 -7.53
N GLY A 398 14.04 4.40 -7.81
CA GLY A 398 15.15 3.46 -7.63
C GLY A 398 14.94 2.21 -8.51
N SER A 399 14.92 1.03 -7.88
CA SER A 399 14.77 -0.29 -8.51
C SER A 399 13.32 -0.77 -8.67
N GLY A 400 12.33 0.12 -8.64
CA GLY A 400 10.89 -0.25 -8.71
C GLY A 400 10.12 0.00 -7.41
N GLY A 401 10.46 1.09 -6.73
CA GLY A 401 9.92 1.48 -5.44
C GLY A 401 8.69 2.40 -5.48
N ILE A 402 8.46 3.11 -4.37
CA ILE A 402 7.37 4.08 -4.19
C ILE A 402 7.95 5.41 -3.73
N CYS A 403 7.46 6.51 -4.31
CA CYS A 403 7.65 7.86 -3.78
C CYS A 403 6.57 8.20 -2.77
N TYR A 404 6.98 8.76 -1.63
CA TYR A 404 6.13 9.18 -0.54
C TYR A 404 6.22 10.70 -0.36
N ILE A 405 5.07 11.32 -0.20
CA ILE A 405 4.92 12.75 -0.01
C ILE A 405 4.21 12.98 1.33
N PHE A 406 4.73 13.91 2.12
CA PHE A 406 4.25 14.27 3.45
C PHE A 406 3.88 15.74 3.48
N TRP A 407 2.96 16.11 4.37
CA TRP A 407 2.46 17.46 4.51
C TRP A 407 2.49 17.92 5.97
N CYS A 408 3.04 19.11 6.19
CA CYS A 408 2.95 19.85 7.44
C CYS A 408 1.96 20.98 7.28
N ALA A 409 0.74 20.81 7.81
CA ALA A 409 -0.34 21.77 7.64
C ALA A 409 -0.08 23.13 8.33
N SER A 410 0.64 23.16 9.45
CA SER A 410 0.95 24.43 10.14
C SER A 410 1.98 25.28 9.40
N CYS A 411 2.80 24.65 8.55
CA CYS A 411 3.91 25.29 7.87
C CYS A 411 3.73 25.32 6.35
N ASP A 412 2.66 24.77 5.78
CA ASP A 412 2.48 24.55 4.34
C ASP A 412 3.73 23.97 3.66
N VAL A 413 4.36 22.99 4.32
CA VAL A 413 5.58 22.35 3.81
C VAL A 413 5.26 20.94 3.35
N SER A 414 5.69 20.61 2.14
CA SER A 414 5.77 19.23 1.67
C SER A 414 7.18 18.67 1.87
N GLY A 415 7.25 17.38 2.19
CA GLY A 415 8.48 16.59 2.25
C GLY A 415 8.34 15.39 1.34
N VAL A 416 9.39 15.06 0.58
CA VAL A 416 9.34 13.99 -0.43
C VAL A 416 10.57 13.12 -0.27
N PHE A 417 10.38 11.80 -0.34
CA PHE A 417 11.43 10.79 -0.47
C PHE A 417 10.87 9.54 -1.16
N TRP A 418 11.71 8.58 -1.50
CA TRP A 418 11.26 7.28 -2.02
C TRP A 418 12.00 6.13 -1.32
N GLN A 419 11.36 4.97 -1.30
CA GLN A 419 11.97 3.70 -0.90
C GLN A 419 11.93 2.75 -2.08
N CYS A 420 12.88 1.83 -2.19
CA CYS A 420 12.88 0.77 -3.21
C CYS A 420 13.39 -0.54 -2.61
N THR A 421 13.38 -1.62 -3.41
CA THR A 421 13.88 -2.94 -3.01
C THR A 421 15.37 -3.12 -3.22
#